data_AF-A0A4R5TSL6-F1
#
_entry.id   AF-A0A4R5TSL6-F1
#
_cell.length_a   1.000
_cell.length_b   1.000
_cell.length_c   1.000
_cell.angle_alpha   90.00
_cell.angle_beta   90.00
_cell.angle_gamma   90.00
#
_symmetry.space_group_name_H-M   'P 1'
#
loop_
_entity.id
_entity.type
_entity.pdbx_description
1 polymer ?
#
loop_
_entity_poly.entity_id
_entity_poly.type
_entity_poly.pdbx_seq_one_letter_code
_entity_poly.pdbx_strand_id
1 'polypeptide(L)' 'MILHLGAGMPRCTMVDQDQAGVAVGSKVLKTLGTHHGTIFGLQAHARRPGRLQVGDLVTLHRPTL' A
#
# COMPACT_ATOMS: atom_id res chain seq x y z
N MET A 1 3.09 -13.05 11.29
CA MET A 1 1.77 -12.56 10.84
C MET A 1 1.48 -13.10 9.43
N ILE A 2 0.21 -13.31 9.04
CA ILE A 2 -0.16 -13.68 7.65
C ILE A 2 -1.15 -12.66 7.12
N LEU A 3 -0.84 -12.11 5.94
CA LEU A 3 -1.67 -11.15 5.22
C LEU A 3 -2.29 -11.81 3.99
N HIS A 4 -3.57 -11.53 3.76
CA HIS A 4 -4.23 -11.77 2.48
C HIS A 4 -4.25 -10.46 1.68
N LEU A 5 -3.74 -10.50 0.45
CA LEU A 5 -3.71 -9.34 -0.44
C LEU A 5 -5.03 -9.24 -1.20
N GLY A 6 -5.71 -8.11 -1.07
CA GLY A 6 -6.97 -7.80 -1.73
C GLY A 6 -6.78 -6.93 -2.98
N ALA A 7 -7.81 -6.15 -3.29
CA ALA A 7 -7.83 -5.27 -4.46
C ALA A 7 -6.77 -4.14 -4.39
N GLY A 8 -6.56 -3.51 -5.55
CA GLY A 8 -5.80 -2.26 -5.64
C GLY A 8 -6.37 -1.18 -4.71
N MET A 9 -5.47 -0.37 -4.15
CA MET A 9 -5.86 0.74 -3.27
C MET A 9 -5.96 2.05 -4.07
N PRO A 10 -7.16 2.61 -4.28
CA PRO A 10 -7.29 3.92 -4.88
C PRO A 10 -6.72 5.00 -3.96
N ARG A 11 -5.99 5.95 -4.54
CA ARG A 11 -5.46 7.11 -3.83
C ARG A 11 -6.34 8.33 -4.05
N CYS A 12 -6.47 9.12 -3.01
CA CYS A 12 -7.18 10.39 -3.01
C CYS A 12 -6.20 11.54 -2.80
N THR A 13 -6.72 12.77 -2.79
CA THR A 13 -5.96 14.02 -2.62
C THR A 13 -5.08 14.05 -1.36
N MET A 14 -5.36 13.19 -0.37
CA MET A 14 -4.57 13.05 0.86
C MET A 14 -3.11 12.66 0.61
N VAL A 15 -2.80 11.97 -0.48
CA VAL A 15 -1.40 11.60 -0.79
C VAL A 15 -0.52 12.78 -1.19
N ASP A 16 -1.14 13.91 -1.54
CA ASP A 16 -0.46 15.16 -1.91
C ASP A 16 -0.48 16.19 -0.77
N GLN A 17 -1.07 15.86 0.38
CA GLN A 17 -1.10 16.75 1.55
C GLN A 17 0.14 16.56 2.43
N ASP A 18 0.46 17.58 3.20
CA ASP A 18 1.51 17.53 4.21
C ASP A 18 1.19 16.45 5.26
N GLN A 19 2.17 15.60 5.56
CA GLN A 19 2.05 14.56 6.58
C GLN A 19 3.10 14.76 7.66
N ALA A 20 2.73 14.53 8.91
CA ALA A 20 3.62 14.73 10.04
C ALA A 20 4.90 13.89 9.91
N GLY A 21 6.06 14.55 9.94
CA GLY A 21 7.36 13.89 9.81
C GLY A 21 7.74 13.44 8.40
N VAL A 22 6.96 13.81 7.37
CA VAL A 22 7.25 13.50 5.97
C VAL A 22 7.48 14.81 5.22
N ALA A 23 8.65 14.95 4.58
CA ALA A 23 8.91 16.11 3.74
C ALA A 23 7.90 16.18 2.59
N VAL A 24 7.40 17.38 2.31
CA VAL A 24 6.44 17.61 1.22
C VAL A 24 7.10 17.19 -0.10
N GLY A 25 6.60 16.10 -0.67
CA GLY A 25 7.04 15.60 -1.96
C GLY A 25 6.35 16.32 -3.12
N SER A 26 6.65 15.88 -4.35
CA SER A 26 5.90 16.27 -5.54
C SER A 26 4.42 15.86 -5.41
N LYS A 27 3.50 16.64 -5.97
CA LYS A 27 2.07 16.27 -6.05
C LYS A 27 1.90 15.08 -7.00
N VAL A 28 1.86 13.86 -6.46
CA VAL A 28 1.92 12.59 -7.20
C VAL A 28 0.56 12.10 -7.68
N LEU A 29 -0.56 12.57 -7.11
CA LEU A 29 -1.88 12.06 -7.48
C LEU A 29 -2.18 12.21 -8.98
N LYS A 30 -1.79 13.34 -9.58
CA LYS A 30 -1.97 13.57 -11.02
C LYS A 30 -1.21 12.52 -11.84
N THR A 31 0.04 12.25 -11.47
CA THR A 31 0.87 11.23 -12.13
C THR A 31 0.25 9.85 -11.99
N LEU A 32 -0.24 9.49 -10.80
CA LEU A 32 -0.96 8.23 -10.57
C LEU A 32 -2.25 8.14 -11.39
N GLY A 33 -3.00 9.24 -11.53
CA GLY A 33 -4.18 9.32 -12.38
C GLY A 33 -3.85 9.04 -13.84
N THR A 34 -2.82 9.68 -14.38
CA THR A 34 -2.39 9.54 -15.77
C THR A 34 -1.94 8.11 -16.11
N HIS A 35 -1.22 7.44 -15.20
CA HIS A 35 -0.55 6.17 -15.53
C HIS A 35 -1.18 4.92 -14.90
N HIS A 36 -1.93 5.07 -13.80
CA HIS A 36 -2.40 3.92 -13.01
C HIS A 36 -3.88 4.04 -12.60
N GLY A 37 -4.63 4.98 -13.17
CA GLY A 37 -6.04 5.19 -12.81
C GLY A 37 -6.22 5.45 -11.31
N THR A 38 -5.27 6.16 -10.70
CA THR A 38 -5.14 6.45 -9.26
C THR A 38 -4.95 5.25 -8.33
N ILE A 39 -4.79 4.04 -8.86
CA ILE A 39 -4.50 2.84 -8.06
C ILE A 39 -3.01 2.79 -7.72
N PHE A 40 -2.69 2.73 -6.43
CA PHE A 40 -1.32 2.53 -5.99
C PHE A 40 -1.26 1.72 -4.69
N GLY A 41 -0.59 0.57 -4.73
CA GLY A 41 -0.55 -0.40 -3.63
C GLY A 41 -1.80 -1.29 -3.57
N LEU A 42 -1.88 -2.09 -2.51
CA LEU A 42 -2.92 -3.08 -2.29
C LEU A 42 -3.57 -2.89 -0.92
N GLN A 43 -4.85 -3.23 -0.82
CA GLN A 43 -5.50 -3.45 0.47
C GLN A 43 -5.07 -4.82 0.99
N ALA A 44 -4.77 -4.93 2.29
CA ALA A 44 -4.37 -6.20 2.90
C ALA A 44 -5.19 -6.47 4.15
N HIS A 45 -5.56 -7.73 4.34
CA HIS A 45 -6.34 -8.17 5.49
C HIS A 45 -5.50 -9.15 6.32
N ALA A 46 -5.46 -8.96 7.64
CA ALA A 46 -4.80 -9.90 8.53
C ALA A 46 -5.60 -11.21 8.56
N ARG A 47 -5.06 -12.26 7.93
CA ARG A 47 -5.61 -13.61 8.04
C ARG A 47 -5.22 -14.26 9.36
N ARG A 48 -4.00 -13.96 9.83
CA ARG A 48 -3.51 -14.34 11.16
C ARG A 48 -2.70 -13.20 11.77
N PRO A 49 -3.14 -12.61 12.89
CA PRO A 49 -2.41 -11.53 13.54
C PRO A 49 -1.07 -12.02 14.08
N GLY A 50 -0.19 -11.08 14.40
CA GLY A 50 1.11 -11.36 15.00
C GLY A 50 1.95 -10.09 15.02
N ARG A 51 3.15 -10.18 15.60
CA ARG A 51 4.12 -9.09 15.55
C ARG A 51 4.87 -9.09 14.23
N LEU A 52 5.26 -7.90 13.80
CA LEU A 52 6.15 -7.63 12.67
C LEU A 52 7.21 -6.65 13.15
N GLN A 53 8.41 -6.75 12.59
CA GLN A 53 9.52 -5.85 12.81
C GLN A 53 10.14 -5.43 11.48
N VAL A 54 10.75 -4.25 11.46
CA VAL A 54 11.51 -3.79 10.29
C VAL A 54 12.67 -4.74 10.06
N GLY A 55 12.81 -5.25 8.84
CA GLY A 55 13.83 -6.24 8.48
C GLY A 55 13.33 -7.69 8.47
N ASP A 56 12.08 -7.95 8.87
CA ASP A 56 11.49 -9.28 8.76
C ASP A 56 11.49 -9.79 7.31
N LEU A 57 11.86 -11.05 7.12
CA LEU A 57 11.77 -11.73 5.83
C LEU A 57 10.30 -11.90 5.42
N VAL A 58 9.99 -11.60 4.16
CA VAL A 58 8.65 -11.75 3.58
C VAL A 58 8.66 -12.85 2.53
N THR A 59 7.71 -13.77 2.63
CA THR A 59 7.49 -14.82 1.63
C THR A 59 6.12 -14.61 0.97
N LEU A 60 6.09 -14.65 -0.36
CA LEU A 60 4.85 -14.59 -1.13
C LEU A 60 4.33 -16.01 -1.36
N HIS A 61 3.09 -16.26 -0.93
CA HIS A 61 2.39 -17.52 -1.20
C HIS A 61 1.34 -17.28 -2.28
N ARG A 62 1.37 -18.07 -3.36
CA ARG A 62 0.27 -18.11 -4.32
C ARG A 62 -0.88 -18.94 -3.73
N PRO A 63 -2.15 -18.57 -3.95
CA PRO A 63 -3.25 -19.46 -3.61
C PRO A 63 -3.08 -20.77 -4.38
N THR A 64 -3.19 -21.90 -3.70
CA THR A 64 -3.40 -23.19 -4.38
C THR A 64 -4.82 -23.15 -4.97
N LEU A 65 -4.94 -23.44 -6.27
CA LEU A 65 -6.22 -23.56 -6.98
C LEU A 65 -7.12 -24.61 -6.32
#